data_AF-I0FE91-F1
#
_entry.id   AF-I0FE91-F1
#
_cell.length_a   1.000
_cell.length_b   1.000
_cell.length_c   1.000
_cell.angle_alpha   90.00
_cell.angle_beta   90.00
_cell.angle_gamma   90.00
#
_symmetry.space_group_name_H-M   'P 1'
#
loop_
_entity.id
_entity.type
_entity.pdbx_description
1 polymer ?
#
loop_
_entity_poly.entity_id
_entity_poly.type
_entity_poly.pdbx_seq_one_letter_code
_entity_poly.pdbx_strand_id
1 'polypeptide(L)'
;MRYKLKILTKHKAYEYVIRDIPMYDWDSILGFDSSQETLRRELNNLSTLKKISSLMISASFFDEFYDIINDNKEHSFLYKYPLPTILFAIEYSLVEKISGLQKPSLVYIESFQDSDGTFVKYSYIDERWNYDDLVLREVG
;
A
#
# COMPACT_ATOMS: atom_id res chain seq x y z
N MET A 1 7.04 -11.96 1.10
CA MET A 1 6.39 -11.92 -0.23
C MET A 1 6.43 -10.50 -0.80
N ARG A 2 6.65 -10.31 -2.11
CA ARG A 2 6.69 -8.97 -2.73
C ARG A 2 5.43 -8.71 -3.56
N TYR A 3 5.02 -7.45 -3.65
CA TYR A 3 3.84 -6.99 -4.34
C TYR A 3 4.16 -5.76 -5.19
N LYS A 4 3.42 -5.53 -6.29
CA LYS A 4 3.45 -4.24 -6.99
C LYS A 4 2.25 -3.41 -6.60
N LEU A 5 2.51 -2.27 -5.97
CA LEU A 5 1.54 -1.21 -5.74
C LEU A 5 1.46 -0.32 -6.98
N LYS A 6 0.24 -0.01 -7.41
CA LYS A 6 -0.07 1.00 -8.41
C LYS A 6 -0.79 2.17 -7.76
N ILE A 7 -0.40 3.39 -8.17
CA ILE A 7 -1.12 4.61 -7.87
C ILE A 7 -1.51 5.28 -9.19
N LEU A 8 -2.79 5.32 -9.49
CA LEU A 8 -3.33 5.94 -10.69
C LEU A 8 -3.51 7.44 -10.49
N THR A 9 -3.00 8.21 -11.43
CA THR A 9 -3.28 9.64 -11.55
C THR A 9 -3.78 9.95 -12.95
N LYS A 10 -4.30 11.16 -13.16
CA LYS A 10 -4.77 11.61 -14.47
C LYS A 10 -3.75 11.45 -15.60
N HIS A 11 -2.46 11.59 -15.29
CA HIS A 11 -1.41 11.65 -16.30
C HIS A 11 -0.59 10.37 -16.42
N LYS A 12 -0.47 9.60 -15.34
CA LYS A 12 0.32 8.36 -15.31
C LYS A 12 -0.07 7.45 -14.15
N ALA A 13 0.39 6.21 -14.21
CA ALA A 13 0.42 5.30 -13.07
C ALA A 13 1.82 5.29 -12.44
N TYR A 14 1.90 5.51 -11.13
CA TYR A 14 3.12 5.27 -10.37
C TYR A 14 3.16 3.81 -9.91
N GLU A 15 4.36 3.25 -9.85
CA GLU A 15 4.60 1.84 -9.51
C GLU A 15 5.62 1.73 -8.40
N TYR A 16 5.30 0.93 -7.38
CA TYR A 16 6.20 0.66 -6.26
C TYR A 16 6.24 -0.82 -5.95
N VAL A 17 7.43 -1.36 -5.68
CA VAL A 17 7.56 -2.71 -5.13
C VAL A 17 7.42 -2.61 -3.61
N ILE A 18 6.44 -3.32 -3.06
CA ILE A 18 6.25 -3.45 -1.61
C ILE A 18 6.70 -4.84 -1.20
N ARG A 19 7.40 -4.94 -0.08
CA ARG A 19 7.73 -6.19 0.59
C ARG A 19 7.17 -6.19 2.02
N ASP A 20 6.92 -7.39 2.51
CA ASP A 20 6.82 -7.65 3.94
C ASP A 20 8.14 -7.32 4.65
N ILE A 21 8.05 -6.96 5.93
CA ILE A 21 9.21 -6.73 6.77
C ILE A 21 9.65 -8.08 7.36
N PRO A 22 10.93 -8.49 7.18
CA PRO A 22 11.46 -9.68 7.85
C PRO A 22 11.35 -9.58 9.37
N MET A 23 11.16 -10.71 10.05
CA MET A 23 11.03 -10.77 11.52
C MET A 23 12.21 -10.10 12.26
N TYR A 24 13.43 -10.21 11.73
CA TYR A 24 14.62 -9.54 12.29
C TYR A 24 14.54 -8.01 12.23
N ASP A 25 14.03 -7.46 11.13
CA ASP A 25 13.83 -6.02 10.99
C ASP A 25 12.70 -5.53 11.92
N TRP A 26 11.69 -6.38 12.16
CA TRP A 26 10.65 -6.14 13.16
C TRP A 26 11.18 -6.06 14.58
N ASP A 27 12.06 -6.97 14.96
CA ASP A 27 12.71 -6.95 16.29
C ASP A 27 13.50 -5.65 16.50
N SER A 28 14.09 -5.08 15.44
CA SER A 28 14.76 -3.78 15.48
C SER A 28 13.80 -2.58 15.60
N ILE A 29 12.52 -2.75 15.31
CA ILE A 29 11.50 -1.69 15.38
C ILE A 29 10.76 -1.75 16.72
N LEU A 30 10.31 -2.94 17.12
CA LEU A 30 9.46 -3.13 18.31
C LEU A 30 10.26 -3.51 19.57
N GLY A 31 11.51 -3.95 19.42
CA GLY A 31 12.27 -4.62 20.47
C GLY A 31 11.87 -6.09 20.60
N PHE A 32 12.78 -6.93 21.09
CA PHE A 32 12.48 -8.33 21.40
C PHE A 32 11.34 -8.41 22.42
N ASP A 33 10.34 -9.25 22.16
CA ASP A 33 9.24 -9.59 23.10
C ASP A 33 8.30 -8.42 23.46
N SER A 34 7.92 -7.63 22.45
CA SER A 34 6.99 -6.50 22.62
C SER A 34 5.53 -6.96 22.82
N SER A 35 4.91 -6.51 23.91
CA SER A 35 3.49 -6.76 24.21
C SER A 35 2.54 -6.14 23.16
N GLN A 36 1.28 -6.62 23.09
CA GLN A 36 0.28 -6.03 22.18
C GLN A 36 0.02 -4.53 22.41
N GLU A 37 0.19 -4.06 23.65
CA GLU A 37 0.04 -2.64 23.99
C GLU A 37 1.22 -1.81 23.45
N THR A 38 2.43 -2.34 23.53
CA THR A 38 3.63 -1.76 22.91
C THR A 38 3.45 -1.67 21.39
N LEU A 39 2.99 -2.75 20.76
CA LEU A 39 2.66 -2.79 19.33
C LEU A 39 1.65 -1.69 18.94
N ARG A 40 0.54 -1.56 19.67
CA ARG A 40 -0.45 -0.51 19.41
C ARG A 40 0.12 0.90 19.58
N ARG A 41 0.97 1.14 20.58
CA ARG A 41 1.58 2.44 20.81
C ARG A 41 2.56 2.81 19.71
N GLU A 42 3.42 1.88 19.33
CA GLU A 42 4.44 2.09 18.29
C GLU A 42 3.80 2.23 16.90
N LEU A 43 2.73 1.50 16.59
CA LEU A 43 1.97 1.69 15.34
C LEU A 43 1.25 3.05 15.26
N ASN A 44 1.02 3.73 16.38
CA ASN A 44 0.50 5.11 16.40
C ASN A 44 1.61 6.17 16.37
N ASN A 45 2.89 5.77 16.42
CA ASN A 45 4.02 6.69 16.34
C ASN A 45 4.39 6.99 14.87
N LEU A 46 4.34 8.27 14.48
CA LEU A 46 4.64 8.70 13.12
C LEU A 46 6.06 8.33 12.65
N SER A 47 7.05 8.38 13.55
CA SER A 47 8.43 7.98 13.23
C SER A 47 8.54 6.48 12.97
N THR A 48 7.82 5.68 13.76
CA THR A 48 7.78 4.22 13.60
C THR A 48 7.07 3.86 12.30
N LEU A 49 5.94 4.49 11.98
CA LEU A 49 5.25 4.32 10.70
C LEU A 49 6.15 4.67 9.51
N LYS A 50 6.92 5.77 9.58
CA LYS A 50 7.91 6.14 8.57
C LYS A 50 9.02 5.09 8.43
N LYS A 51 9.48 4.47 9.52
CA LYS A 51 10.50 3.42 9.47
C LYS A 51 9.96 2.13 8.85
N ILE A 52 8.76 1.70 9.27
CA ILE A 52 8.04 0.54 8.73
C ILE A 52 7.85 0.70 7.21
N SER A 53 7.22 1.79 6.79
CA SER A 53 7.00 2.09 5.36
C SER A 53 8.30 2.20 4.55
N SER A 54 9.36 2.77 5.11
CA SER A 54 10.68 2.82 4.44
C SER A 54 11.28 1.43 4.22
N LEU A 55 11.01 0.49 5.14
CA LEU A 55 11.44 -0.90 5.00
C LEU A 55 10.58 -1.67 4.00
N MET A 56 9.27 -1.38 3.98
CA MET A 56 8.32 -2.02 3.07
C MET A 56 8.45 -1.55 1.62
N ILE A 57 8.69 -0.26 1.37
CA ILE A 57 8.64 0.35 0.03
C ILE A 57 9.95 1.07 -0.31
N SER A 58 10.08 2.31 0.15
CA SER A 58 11.23 3.19 -0.05
C SER A 58 11.13 4.35 0.94
N ALA A 59 12.26 5.00 1.23
CA ALA A 59 12.29 6.16 2.12
C ALA A 59 11.60 7.41 1.50
N SER A 60 11.58 7.54 0.17
CA SER A 60 10.96 8.66 -0.54
C SER A 60 9.46 8.49 -0.77
N PHE A 61 8.92 7.29 -0.54
CA PHE A 61 7.54 6.94 -0.90
C PHE A 61 6.52 7.93 -0.34
N PHE A 62 6.63 8.31 0.94
CA PHE A 62 5.64 9.20 1.54
C PHE A 62 5.72 10.62 0.98
N ASP A 63 6.92 11.12 0.68
CA ASP A 63 7.07 12.46 0.09
C ASP A 63 6.43 12.48 -1.30
N GLU A 64 6.74 11.49 -2.15
CA GLU A 64 6.12 11.34 -3.48
C GLU A 64 4.59 11.13 -3.38
N PHE A 65 4.14 10.37 -2.38
CA PHE A 65 2.71 10.13 -2.15
C PHE A 65 1.98 11.42 -1.73
N TYR A 66 2.60 12.26 -0.90
CA TYR A 66 2.03 13.56 -0.54
C TYR A 66 1.98 14.51 -1.74
N ASP A 67 2.98 14.49 -2.61
CA ASP A 67 2.96 15.26 -3.87
C ASP A 67 1.81 14.80 -4.77
N ILE A 68 1.63 13.49 -4.95
CA ILE A 68 0.50 12.91 -5.71
C ILE A 68 -0.85 13.38 -5.15
N ILE A 69 -1.01 13.33 -3.82
CA ILE A 69 -2.21 13.80 -3.13
C ILE A 69 -2.46 15.28 -3.38
N ASN A 70 -1.40 16.09 -3.33
CA ASN A 70 -1.51 17.53 -3.49
C ASN A 70 -1.92 17.92 -4.91
N ASP A 71 -1.37 17.24 -5.91
CA ASP A 71 -1.73 17.43 -7.33
C ASP A 71 -3.17 16.98 -7.64
N ASN A 72 -3.71 16.04 -6.86
CA ASN A 72 -5.05 15.48 -7.04
C ASN A 72 -5.97 15.79 -5.84
N LYS A 73 -5.85 17.00 -5.28
CA LYS A 73 -6.44 17.40 -3.99
C LYS A 73 -7.94 17.10 -3.87
N GLU A 74 -8.70 17.31 -4.94
CA GLU A 74 -10.15 17.06 -5.02
C GLU A 74 -10.51 15.59 -4.68
N HIS A 75 -9.68 14.65 -5.11
CA HIS A 75 -9.87 13.21 -4.90
C HIS A 75 -8.89 12.64 -3.87
N SER A 76 -8.28 13.49 -3.04
CA SER A 76 -7.24 13.09 -2.07
C SER A 76 -7.67 11.94 -1.14
N PHE A 77 -8.95 11.83 -0.83
CA PHE A 77 -9.50 10.77 0.02
C PHE A 77 -9.42 9.38 -0.63
N LEU A 78 -9.56 9.29 -1.97
CA LEU A 78 -9.45 8.04 -2.73
C LEU A 78 -8.04 7.44 -2.67
N TYR A 79 -7.02 8.27 -2.42
CA TYR A 79 -5.65 7.82 -2.22
C TYR A 79 -5.38 7.45 -0.76
N LYS A 80 -5.87 8.26 0.18
CA LYS A 80 -5.55 8.13 1.60
C LYS A 80 -6.19 6.90 2.26
N TYR A 81 -7.41 6.54 1.90
CA TYR A 81 -8.11 5.44 2.56
C TYR A 81 -7.56 4.03 2.24
N PRO A 82 -7.19 3.70 0.99
CA PRO A 82 -6.71 2.36 0.66
C PRO A 82 -5.31 2.08 1.22
N LEU A 83 -4.42 3.08 1.24
CA LEU A 83 -3.00 2.87 1.53
C LEU A 83 -2.75 2.19 2.89
N PRO A 84 -3.29 2.66 4.03
CA PRO A 84 -3.08 1.98 5.32
C PRO A 84 -3.56 0.52 5.32
N THR A 85 -4.69 0.25 4.66
CA THR A 85 -5.25 -1.10 4.57
C THR A 85 -4.33 -2.01 3.76
N ILE A 86 -3.76 -1.52 2.66
CA ILE A 86 -2.80 -2.26 1.84
C ILE A 86 -1.53 -2.59 2.63
N LEU A 87 -0.96 -1.60 3.30
CA LEU A 87 0.27 -1.80 4.10
C LEU A 87 0.02 -2.83 5.19
N PHE A 88 -1.07 -2.69 5.94
CA PHE A 88 -1.48 -3.68 6.95
C PHE A 88 -1.67 -5.08 6.34
N ALA A 89 -2.35 -5.17 5.19
CA ALA A 89 -2.62 -6.46 4.56
C ALA A 89 -1.35 -7.17 4.09
N ILE A 90 -0.37 -6.44 3.57
CA ILE A 90 0.92 -6.98 3.16
C ILE A 90 1.66 -7.51 4.39
N GLU A 91 1.72 -6.70 5.43
CA GLU A 91 2.45 -7.04 6.65
C GLU A 91 1.95 -8.34 7.30
N TYR A 92 0.62 -8.50 7.37
CA TYR A 92 0.02 -9.69 7.97
C TYR A 92 -0.29 -10.81 6.98
N SER A 93 0.20 -10.72 5.72
CA SER A 93 -0.10 -11.70 4.67
C SER A 93 -1.60 -11.95 4.47
N LEU A 94 -2.38 -10.88 4.47
CA LEU A 94 -3.84 -10.84 4.35
C LEU A 94 -4.33 -10.26 3.01
N VAL A 95 -3.43 -9.88 2.09
CA VAL A 95 -3.79 -9.22 0.81
C VAL A 95 -4.92 -9.93 0.08
N GLU A 96 -4.82 -11.26 -0.06
CA GLU A 96 -5.83 -12.05 -0.79
C GLU A 96 -7.10 -12.32 0.03
N LYS A 97 -7.08 -12.09 1.35
CA LYS A 97 -8.18 -12.39 2.27
C LYS A 97 -9.11 -11.19 2.50
N ILE A 98 -8.63 -9.97 2.25
CA ILE A 98 -9.41 -8.74 2.45
C ILE A 98 -10.18 -8.42 1.17
N SER A 99 -11.49 -8.68 1.19
CA SER A 99 -12.39 -8.43 0.04
C SER A 99 -12.40 -6.98 -0.42
N GLY A 100 -12.13 -6.02 0.47
CA GLY A 100 -12.02 -4.61 0.12
C GLY A 100 -10.86 -4.29 -0.84
N LEU A 101 -9.79 -5.10 -0.84
CA LEU A 101 -8.62 -4.89 -1.71
C LEU A 101 -8.80 -5.42 -3.14
N GLN A 102 -9.83 -6.24 -3.36
CA GLN A 102 -10.20 -6.73 -4.69
C GLN A 102 -11.15 -5.77 -5.42
N LYS A 103 -11.49 -4.63 -4.80
CA LYS A 103 -12.33 -3.60 -5.41
C LYS A 103 -11.47 -2.59 -6.18
N PRO A 104 -12.02 -2.00 -7.26
CA PRO A 104 -11.34 -0.94 -8.00
C PRO A 104 -11.00 0.24 -7.09
N SER A 105 -9.76 0.74 -7.18
CA SER A 105 -9.28 1.88 -6.39
C SER A 105 -8.14 2.61 -7.11
N LEU A 106 -7.94 3.90 -6.82
CA LEU A 106 -6.79 4.65 -7.36
C LEU A 106 -5.46 4.15 -6.79
N VAL A 107 -5.49 3.50 -5.61
CA VAL A 107 -4.32 2.90 -4.97
C VAL A 107 -4.62 1.42 -4.75
N TYR A 108 -3.91 0.53 -5.45
CA TYR A 108 -4.20 -0.91 -5.41
C TYR A 108 -2.96 -1.77 -5.64
N ILE A 109 -3.05 -3.04 -5.26
CA ILE A 109 -2.02 -4.04 -5.57
C ILE A 109 -2.34 -4.72 -6.90
N GLU A 110 -1.45 -4.56 -7.87
CA GLU A 110 -1.60 -5.11 -9.22
C GLU A 110 -1.19 -6.59 -9.30
N SER A 111 -0.06 -6.92 -8.67
CA SER A 111 0.57 -8.23 -8.81
C SER A 111 1.31 -8.63 -7.54
N PHE A 112 1.54 -9.94 -7.41
CA PHE A 112 2.40 -10.54 -6.40
C PHE A 112 3.59 -11.24 -7.07
N GLN A 113 4.69 -11.38 -6.33
CA GLN A 113 5.85 -12.12 -6.78
C GLN A 113 5.69 -13.61 -6.46
N ASP A 114 5.77 -14.47 -7.46
CA ASP A 114 5.77 -15.93 -7.31
C ASP A 114 7.12 -16.47 -6.81
N SER A 115 7.21 -17.79 -6.66
CA SER A 115 8.42 -18.49 -6.20
C SER A 115 9.62 -18.33 -7.15
N ASP A 116 9.37 -18.06 -8.44
CA ASP A 116 10.40 -17.87 -9.45
C ASP A 116 10.86 -16.41 -9.54
N GLY A 117 10.29 -15.53 -8.71
CA GLY A 117 10.60 -14.11 -8.69
C GLY A 117 9.85 -13.29 -9.74
N THR A 118 8.91 -13.91 -10.47
CA THR A 118 8.10 -13.25 -11.51
C THR A 118 6.88 -12.60 -10.88
N PHE A 119 6.52 -11.41 -11.36
CA PHE A 119 5.29 -10.74 -10.91
C PHE A 119 4.08 -11.22 -11.71
N VAL A 120 3.14 -11.83 -11.01
CA VAL A 120 1.88 -12.37 -11.56
C VAL A 120 0.75 -11.40 -11.25
N LYS A 121 0.10 -10.86 -12.29
CA LYS A 121 -1.03 -9.93 -12.17
C LYS A 121 -2.28 -10.64 -11.66
N TYR A 122 -3.00 -10.00 -10.74
CA TYR A 122 -4.28 -10.50 -10.27
C TYR A 122 -5.35 -10.47 -11.37
N SER A 123 -6.08 -11.57 -11.52
CA SER A 123 -7.07 -11.76 -12.59
C SER A 123 -8.31 -10.88 -12.48
N TYR A 124 -8.61 -10.35 -11.29
CA TYR A 124 -9.74 -9.45 -11.07
C TYR A 124 -9.48 -8.01 -11.52
N ILE A 125 -8.26 -7.68 -11.97
CA ILE A 125 -7.87 -6.34 -12.39
C ILE A 125 -8.02 -6.20 -13.90
N ASP A 126 -8.97 -5.36 -14.30
CA ASP A 126 -9.32 -5.11 -15.70
C ASP A 126 -9.11 -3.64 -16.11
N GLU A 127 -9.45 -3.32 -17.36
CA GLU A 127 -9.24 -2.00 -17.98
C GLU A 127 -10.05 -0.87 -17.32
N ARG A 128 -11.09 -1.19 -16.55
CA ARG A 128 -11.93 -0.21 -15.84
C ARG A 128 -11.25 0.34 -14.59
N TRP A 129 -10.10 -0.22 -14.21
CA TRP A 129 -9.27 0.28 -13.12
C TRP A 129 -8.33 1.36 -13.67
N ASN A 130 -8.92 2.44 -14.16
CA ASN A 130 -8.23 3.61 -14.68
C ASN A 130 -8.73 4.88 -13.96
N TYR A 131 -7.94 5.96 -14.01
CA TYR A 131 -8.23 7.17 -13.25
C TYR A 131 -9.61 7.76 -13.56
N ASP A 132 -9.94 7.91 -14.85
CA ASP A 132 -11.17 8.57 -15.29
C ASP A 132 -12.41 7.77 -14.86
N ASP A 133 -12.42 6.45 -15.08
CA ASP A 133 -13.51 5.57 -14.64
C ASP A 133 -13.74 5.64 -13.13
N LEU A 134 -12.66 5.65 -12.34
CA LEU A 134 -12.74 5.57 -10.88
C LEU A 134 -13.17 6.89 -10.26
N VAL A 135 -12.70 8.01 -10.79
CA VAL A 135 -13.12 9.33 -10.33
C VAL A 135 -14.57 9.62 -10.72
N LEU A 136 -15.02 9.22 -11.91
CA LEU A 136 -16.41 9.42 -12.35
C LEU A 136 -17.42 8.67 -11.49
N ARG A 137 -17.07 7.49 -10.97
CA ARG A 137 -17.95 6.67 -10.11
C ARG A 137 -18.20 7.24 -8.73
N GLU A 138 -17.34 8.15 -8.26
CA GLU A 138 -17.48 8.78 -6.95
C GLU A 138 -18.33 10.06 -6.99
N VAL A 139 -18.57 10.60 -8.20
CA VAL A 139 -19.44 11.78 -8.44
C VAL A 139 -20.84 11.35 -8.91
N GLY A 140 -21.03 10.06 -9.20
CA GLY A 140 -22.26 9.47 -9.73
C GLY A 140 -23.21 8.88 -8.69
#